data_AF-A0A1H8RVC5-F1
#
_entry.id   AF-A0A1H8RVC5-F1
#
_cell.length_a   1.000
_cell.length_b   1.000
_cell.length_c   1.000
_cell.angle_alpha   90.00
_cell.angle_beta   90.00
_cell.angle_gamma   90.00
#
_symmetry.space_group_name_H-M   'P 1'
#
loop_
_entity.id
_entity.type
_entity.pdbx_description
1 polymer ?
#
loop_
_entity_poly.entity_id
_entity_poly.type
_entity_poly.pdbx_seq_one_letter_code
_entity_poly.pdbx_strand_id
1 'polypeptide(L)'
;MKQDIMNNYQQKWIDTLRNAHVNGWEIKPQGDDIFVEMPHVTDLKLIRDNLPETLALMALDINLPKERLKFIFHNGYEQFEYLLNPAVEDLEQEG
;
A
#
# COMPACT_ATOMS: atom_id res chain seq x y z
N MET A 1 6.96 -9.84 22.41
CA MET A 1 6.63 -8.77 21.45
C MET A 1 7.79 -8.69 20.50
N LYS A 2 7.65 -9.22 19.27
CA LYS A 2 8.64 -8.93 18.23
C LYS A 2 8.40 -7.47 17.87
N GLN A 3 9.38 -6.61 18.07
CA GLN A 3 9.39 -5.36 17.33
C GLN A 3 9.47 -5.79 15.87
N ASP A 4 8.37 -5.67 15.14
CA ASP A 4 8.36 -5.73 13.68
C ASP A 4 9.46 -4.78 13.22
N ILE A 5 10.56 -5.34 12.72
CA ILE A 5 11.61 -4.55 12.10
C ILE A 5 11.01 -4.11 10.77
N MET A 6 10.24 -3.02 10.82
CA MET A 6 9.67 -2.40 9.63
C MET A 6 10.81 -2.16 8.65
N ASN A 7 10.69 -2.70 7.44
CA ASN A 7 11.73 -2.51 6.44
C ASN A 7 11.75 -1.03 6.01
N ASN A 8 12.92 -0.53 5.62
CA ASN A 8 13.08 0.88 5.30
C ASN A 8 12.18 1.32 4.12
N TYR A 9 11.86 0.38 3.21
CA TYR A 9 11.00 0.61 2.07
C TYR A 9 9.54 0.85 2.47
N GLN A 10 8.99 -0.01 3.33
CA GLN A 10 7.66 0.06 3.96
C GLN A 10 7.53 1.34 4.78
N GLN A 11 8.52 1.65 5.62
CA GLN A 11 8.52 2.89 6.40
C GLN A 11 8.46 4.12 5.48
N LYS A 12 9.26 4.13 4.41
CA LYS A 12 9.25 5.23 3.43
C LYS A 12 7.90 5.37 2.73
N TRP A 13 7.26 4.25 2.37
CA TRP A 13 5.90 4.27 1.80
C TRP A 13 4.87 4.83 2.78
N ILE A 14 4.91 4.42 4.04
CA ILE A 14 4.02 4.95 5.08
C ILE A 14 4.22 6.46 5.24
N ASP A 15 5.48 6.93 5.27
CA ASP A 15 5.78 8.35 5.37
C ASP A 15 5.29 9.12 4.13
N THR A 16 5.49 8.59 2.93
CA THR A 16 4.98 9.17 1.67
C THR A 16 3.45 9.27 1.67
N LEU A 17 2.73 8.22 2.08
CA LEU A 17 1.27 8.23 2.15
C LEU A 17 0.74 9.19 3.21
N ARG A 18 1.41 9.31 4.36
CA ARG A 18 1.06 10.29 5.41
C ARG A 18 1.29 11.72 4.95
N ASN A 19 2.38 11.96 4.22
CA ASN A 19 2.71 13.28 3.66
C ASN A 19 1.79 13.70 2.51
N ALA A 20 1.11 12.76 1.85
CA ALA A 20 0.08 13.07 0.87
C ALA A 20 -1.18 13.71 1.50
N HIS A 21 -1.24 13.83 2.84
CA HIS A 21 -2.32 14.47 3.59
C HIS A 21 -3.72 13.96 3.19
N VAL A 22 -3.82 12.66 2.90
CA VAL A 22 -5.09 12.06 2.49
C VAL A 22 -6.04 12.05 3.67
N ASN A 23 -7.01 12.97 3.65
CA ASN A 23 -7.85 13.24 4.81
C ASN A 23 -8.73 12.02 5.16
N GLY A 24 -8.70 11.61 6.43
CA GLY A 24 -9.50 10.50 6.95
C GLY A 24 -8.92 9.11 6.70
N TRP A 25 -7.74 8.99 6.07
CA TRP A 25 -7.10 7.69 5.83
C TRP A 25 -6.22 7.31 7.02
N GLU A 26 -6.37 6.10 7.53
CA GLU A 26 -5.53 5.55 8.59
C GLU A 26 -4.53 4.56 8.00
N ILE A 27 -3.24 4.87 8.13
CA ILE A 27 -2.15 4.07 7.56
C ILE A 27 -1.39 3.39 8.70
N LYS A 28 -1.47 2.05 8.72
CA LYS A 28 -0.90 1.19 9.76
C LYS A 28 0.07 0.18 9.13
N PRO A 29 1.22 -0.08 9.74
CA PRO A 29 2.00 -1.26 9.39
C PRO A 29 1.25 -2.54 9.78
N GLN A 30 1.34 -3.58 8.95
CA GLN A 30 0.77 -4.89 9.22
C GLN A 30 1.77 -5.98 8.82
N GLY A 31 2.64 -6.38 9.75
CA GLY A 31 3.77 -7.25 9.43
C GLY A 31 4.68 -6.60 8.39
N ASP A 32 4.96 -7.31 7.30
CA ASP A 32 5.73 -6.81 6.14
C ASP A 32 4.89 -5.97 5.15
N ASP A 33 3.58 -5.82 5.41
CA ASP A 33 2.61 -5.17 4.55
C ASP A 33 2.12 -3.83 5.13
N ILE A 34 1.34 -3.08 4.36
CA ILE A 34 0.72 -1.80 4.78
C ILE A 34 -0.80 -1.94 4.73
N PHE A 35 -1.44 -1.69 5.87
CA PHE A 35 -2.89 -1.58 5.95
C PHE A 35 -3.32 -0.12 5.82
N VAL A 36 -4.25 0.14 4.91
CA VAL A 36 -4.80 1.46 4.64
C VAL A 36 -6.31 1.41 4.85
N GLU A 37 -6.75 2.01 5.95
CA GLU A 37 -8.16 2.18 6.27
C GLU A 37 -8.62 3.51 5.67
N MET A 38 -9.50 3.45 4.69
CA MET A 38 -10.08 4.62 4.06
C MET A 38 -11.37 4.99 4.80
N PRO A 39 -11.73 6.30 4.86
CA PRO A 39 -13.08 6.69 5.26
C PRO A 39 -14.07 6.02 4.30
N HIS A 40 -15.36 5.96 4.63
CA HIS A 40 -16.40 5.25 3.85
C HIS A 40 -16.52 5.77 2.40
N VAL A 41 -15.53 5.47 1.56
CA VAL A 41 -15.41 5.87 0.18
C VAL A 41 -16.32 4.93 -0.58
N THR A 42 -17.36 5.51 -1.15
CA THR A 42 -18.44 4.79 -1.82
C THR A 42 -17.98 4.13 -3.12
N ASP A 43 -16.88 4.60 -3.73
CA ASP A 43 -16.38 4.09 -5.00
C ASP A 43 -14.95 3.55 -4.89
N LEU A 44 -14.88 2.30 -4.43
CA LEU A 44 -13.65 1.53 -4.34
C LEU A 44 -13.04 1.22 -5.71
N LYS A 45 -13.88 1.16 -6.74
CA LYS A 45 -13.46 0.91 -8.12
C LYS A 45 -12.65 2.08 -8.65
N LEU A 46 -13.08 3.32 -8.39
CA LEU A 46 -12.30 4.50 -8.76
C LEU A 46 -10.91 4.52 -8.10
N ILE A 47 -10.83 4.15 -6.81
CA ILE A 47 -9.54 4.05 -6.13
C ILE A 47 -8.68 3.00 -6.80
N ARG A 48 -9.21 1.78 -6.99
CA ARG A 48 -8.50 0.66 -7.65
C ARG A 48 -8.00 1.03 -9.06
N ASP A 49 -8.80 1.75 -9.84
CA ASP A 49 -8.45 2.11 -11.22
C ASP A 49 -7.34 3.17 -11.29
N ASN A 50 -7.29 4.11 -10.32
CA ASN A 50 -6.28 5.17 -10.27
C ASN A 50 -5.05 4.83 -9.39
N LEU A 51 -5.16 3.79 -8.57
CA LEU A 51 -4.11 3.39 -7.62
C LEU A 51 -2.77 3.09 -8.31
N PRO A 52 -2.71 2.33 -9.43
CA PRO A 52 -1.45 1.97 -10.05
C PRO A 52 -0.67 3.20 -10.53
N GLU A 53 -1.36 4.17 -11.14
CA GLU A 53 -0.76 5.42 -11.60
C GLU A 53 -0.29 6.27 -10.42
N THR A 54 -1.13 6.41 -9.39
CA THR A 54 -0.80 7.19 -8.19
C THR A 54 0.42 6.62 -7.48
N LEU A 55 0.47 5.29 -7.29
CA LEU A 55 1.62 4.61 -6.68
C LEU A 55 2.86 4.71 -7.57
N ALA A 56 2.73 4.60 -8.90
CA ALA A 56 3.86 4.77 -9.80
C ALA A 56 4.48 6.16 -9.70
N LEU A 57 3.65 7.21 -9.59
CA LEU A 57 4.11 8.58 -9.38
C LEU A 57 4.78 8.75 -8.00
N MET A 58 4.17 8.24 -6.93
CA MET A 58 4.74 8.28 -5.58
C MET A 58 6.06 7.50 -5.47
N ALA A 59 6.19 6.41 -6.22
CA ALA A 59 7.40 5.60 -6.22
C ALA A 59 8.61 6.34 -6.80
N LEU A 60 8.41 7.39 -7.61
CA LEU A 60 9.50 8.23 -8.12
C LEU A 60 10.24 8.97 -7.00
N ASP A 61 9.56 9.28 -5.90
CA ASP A 61 10.15 9.92 -4.72
C ASP A 61 10.84 8.93 -3.77
N ILE A 62 10.77 7.62 -4.07
CA ILE A 62 11.30 6.54 -3.23
C ILE A 62 12.59 6.00 -3.87
N ASN A 63 13.72 6.56 -3.45
CA ASN A 63 15.06 6.16 -3.90
C ASN A 63 15.66 4.99 -3.09
N LEU A 64 14.82 4.06 -2.62
CA LEU A 64 15.25 2.88 -1.86
C LEU A 64 15.19 1.63 -2.75
N PRO A 65 15.96 0.57 -2.43
CA PRO A 65 15.81 -0.72 -3.06
C PRO A 65 14.34 -1.16 -3.01
N LYS A 66 13.81 -1.55 -4.16
CA LYS A 66 12.44 -2.01 -4.32
C LYS A 66 12.28 -3.35 -3.62
N GLU A 67 11.47 -3.38 -2.58
CA GLU A 67 11.11 -4.60 -1.85
C GLU A 67 9.66 -4.99 -2.16
N ARG A 68 9.34 -6.28 -2.01
CA ARG A 68 7.96 -6.79 -2.10
C ARG A 68 7.14 -6.15 -1.00
N LEU A 69 6.04 -5.50 -1.36
CA LEU A 69 5.19 -4.77 -0.42
C LEU A 69 3.73 -4.91 -0.83
N LYS A 70 2.89 -5.45 0.05
CA LYS A 70 1.44 -5.50 -0.20
C LYS A 70 0.74 -4.37 0.52
N PHE A 71 -0.14 -3.67 -0.21
CA PHE A 71 -1.09 -2.73 0.36
C PHE A 71 -2.44 -3.42 0.50
N ILE A 72 -3.03 -3.33 1.69
CA ILE A 72 -4.35 -3.85 2.00
C ILE A 72 -5.25 -2.63 2.23
N PHE A 73 -6.10 -2.35 1.26
CA PHE A 73 -7.03 -1.22 1.30
C PHE A 73 -8.38 -1.69 1.80
N HIS A 74 -8.95 -0.99 2.77
CA HIS A 74 -10.25 -1.30 3.35
C HIS A 74 -11.08 -0.02 3.49
N ASN A 75 -12.34 -0.01 3.04
CA ASN A 75 -13.24 1.16 3.14
C ASN A 75 -14.38 1.00 4.16
N GLY A 76 -14.33 -0.05 5.00
CA GLY A 76 -15.41 -0.38 5.95
C GLY A 76 -16.46 -1.35 5.41
N TYR A 77 -16.53 -1.59 4.10
CA TYR A 77 -17.46 -2.53 3.47
C TYR A 77 -16.76 -3.62 2.68
N GLU A 78 -15.72 -3.25 1.92
CA GLU A 78 -14.93 -4.15 1.11
C GLU A 78 -13.44 -3.89 1.34
N GLN A 79 -12.64 -4.88 0.95
CA GLN A 79 -11.18 -4.77 0.92
C GLN A 79 -10.64 -5.23 -0.43
N PHE A 80 -9.53 -4.63 -0.84
CA PHE A 80 -8.73 -5.14 -1.94
C PHE A 80 -7.26 -5.04 -1.62
N GLU A 81 -6.48 -5.92 -2.24
CA GLU A 81 -5.04 -5.95 -2.08
C GLU A 81 -4.38 -5.42 -3.36
N TYR A 82 -3.27 -4.71 -3.19
CA TYR A 82 -2.43 -4.27 -4.28
C TYR A 82 -0.97 -4.61 -3.94
N LEU A 83 -0.36 -5.44 -4.77
CA LEU A 83 1.01 -5.89 -4.56
C LEU A 83 1.97 -5.03 -5.39
N LEU A 84 2.96 -4.46 -4.70
CA LEU A 84 4.00 -3.65 -5.29
C LEU A 84 5.32 -4.44 -5.30
N ASN A 85 5.98 -4.46 -6.45
CA ASN A 85 7.14 -5.31 -6.73
C ASN A 85 6.84 -6.80 -6.43
N PRO A 86 5.89 -7.43 -7.16
CA PRO A 86 5.58 -8.84 -6.95
C PRO A 86 6.84 -9.70 -7.07
N ALA A 87 6.99 -10.69 -6.19
CA ALA A 87 8.02 -11.69 -6.36
C ALA A 87 7.63 -12.64 -7.50
N VAL A 88 8.60 -13.41 -8.00
CA VAL A 88 8.37 -14.37 -9.08
C VAL A 88 7.23 -15.34 -8.73
N GLU A 89 7.15 -15.74 -7.46
CA GLU A 89 6.09 -16.59 -6.90
C GLU A 89 4.69 -15.96 -6.91
N ASP A 90 4.58 -14.63 -6.83
CA ASP A 90 3.30 -13.93 -6.86
C ASP A 90 2.75 -13.80 -8.30
N LEU A 91 3.65 -13.79 -9.29
CA LEU A 91 3.28 -13.72 -10.72
C LEU A 91 2.69 -15.03 -11.24
N GLU A 92 2.96 -16.16 -10.56
CA GLU A 92 2.45 -17.48 -10.95
C GLU A 92 0.99 -17.74 -10.50
N GLN A 93 0.38 -16.81 -9.75
CA GLN A 93 -1.03 -16.92 -9.32
C GLN A 93 -2.03 -16.15 -10.20
N GLU A 94 -1.57 -15.38 -11.19
CA GLU A 94 -2.45 -14.73 -12.19
C GLU A 94 -2.56 -15.56 -13.49
N GLY A 95 -2.87 -16.86 -13.35
CA GLY A 95 -3.11 -17.80 -14.45
C GLY A 95 -4.56 -18.24 -14.56
#